data_AF-A0A378VZH9-F1
#
_entry.id   AF-A0A378VZH9-F1
#
_cell.length_a   1.000
_cell.length_b   1.000
_cell.length_c   1.000
_cell.angle_alpha   90.00
_cell.angle_beta   90.00
_cell.angle_gamma   90.00
#
_symmetry.space_group_name_H-M   'P 1'
#
loop_
_entity.id
_entity.type
_entity.pdbx_description
1 polymer ?
#
loop_
_entity_poly.entity_id
_entity_poly.type
_entity_poly.pdbx_seq_one_letter_code
_entity_poly.pdbx_strand_id
1 'polypeptide(L)'
;MPDLIVRHAMTYGNPSIADVLAELKSQGVGRLLAIPLYPQYAASSSGAAVDKVCEQLLLQRNQMSVRTISRFYDDAGYIDAMKNHILRYWAEHGRGKN
;
A
#
# COMPACT_ATOMS: atom_id res chain seq x y z
N MET A 1 0.36 -12.90 -18.52
CA MET A 1 0.14 -11.60 -17.83
C MET A 1 1.50 -10.97 -17.60
N PRO A 2 1.69 -9.64 -17.62
CA PRO A 2 2.95 -9.10 -17.11
C PRO A 2 3.15 -9.60 -15.67
N ASP A 3 4.36 -10.01 -15.31
CA ASP A 3 4.66 -10.48 -13.96
C ASP A 3 4.39 -9.35 -12.96
N LEU A 4 3.47 -9.60 -12.01
CA LEU A 4 3.11 -8.65 -10.97
C LEU A 4 4.02 -8.87 -9.77
N ILE A 5 4.86 -7.88 -9.47
CA ILE A 5 5.76 -7.91 -8.31
C ILE A 5 5.12 -7.11 -7.18
N VAL A 6 4.90 -7.75 -6.04
CA VAL A 6 4.30 -7.12 -4.84
C VAL A 6 5.37 -7.01 -3.74
N ARG A 7 5.46 -5.83 -3.13
CA ARG A 7 6.34 -5.53 -2.00
C ARG A 7 5.60 -4.61 -1.01
N HIS A 8 5.93 -4.76 0.27
CA HIS A 8 5.58 -3.77 1.29
C HIS A 8 6.77 -2.84 1.49
N ALA A 9 6.51 -1.60 1.89
CA ALA A 9 7.54 -0.61 2.19
C ALA A 9 7.08 0.22 3.40
N MET A 10 8.03 0.62 4.23
CA MET A 10 7.78 1.38 5.45
C MET A 10 8.20 2.84 5.25
N THR A 11 7.30 3.78 5.57
CA THR A 11 7.66 5.21 5.70
C THR A 11 8.66 5.41 6.83
N TYR A 12 8.48 4.64 7.92
CA TYR A 12 9.39 4.57 9.05
C TYR A 12 9.64 3.10 9.35
N GLY A 13 10.88 2.63 9.17
CA GLY A 13 11.27 1.24 9.41
C GLY A 13 11.86 0.55 8.19
N ASN A 14 11.95 -0.77 8.26
CA ASN A 14 12.58 -1.64 7.27
C ASN A 14 11.55 -2.67 6.76
N PRO A 15 11.45 -2.95 5.44
CA PRO A 15 12.18 -2.33 4.34
C PRO A 15 11.76 -0.88 4.08
N SER A 16 12.71 0.02 3.86
CA SER A 16 12.39 1.43 3.59
C SER A 16 11.84 1.61 2.18
N ILE A 17 11.13 2.71 1.92
CA ILE A 17 10.65 3.05 0.57
C ILE A 17 11.81 3.13 -0.43
N ALA A 18 12.97 3.68 -0.04
CA ALA A 18 14.13 3.79 -0.91
C ALA A 18 14.63 2.40 -1.35
N ASP A 19 14.79 1.48 -0.40
CA ASP A 19 15.29 0.12 -0.66
C ASP A 19 14.36 -0.64 -1.60
N VAL A 20 13.05 -0.57 -1.35
CA VAL A 20 12.04 -1.26 -2.16
C VAL A 20 11.98 -0.68 -3.57
N LEU A 21 12.03 0.65 -3.74
CA LEU A 21 12.02 1.23 -5.09
C LEU A 21 13.30 0.92 -5.87
N ALA A 22 14.46 0.85 -5.20
CA ALA A 22 15.70 0.43 -5.82
C ALA A 22 15.66 -1.05 -6.25
N GLU A 23 15.12 -1.93 -5.40
CA GLU A 23 14.91 -3.34 -5.69
C GLU A 23 13.97 -3.54 -6.89
N LEU A 24 12.81 -2.89 -6.90
CA LEU A 24 11.87 -2.99 -8.00
C LEU A 24 12.48 -2.50 -9.31
N LYS A 25 13.23 -1.38 -9.25
CA LYS A 25 13.90 -0.84 -10.43
C LYS A 25 15.00 -1.75 -10.98
N SER A 26 15.77 -2.41 -10.12
CA SER A 26 16.81 -3.36 -10.56
C SER A 26 16.22 -4.60 -11.22
N GLN A 27 14.97 -4.95 -10.90
CA GLN A 27 14.18 -6.00 -11.55
C GLN A 27 13.49 -5.53 -12.85
N GLY A 28 13.75 -4.30 -13.30
CA GLY A 28 13.20 -3.76 -14.54
C GLY A 28 11.76 -3.24 -14.42
N VAL A 29 11.24 -3.03 -13.21
CA VAL A 29 9.90 -2.46 -13.00
C VAL A 29 9.89 -1.00 -13.49
N GLY A 30 9.11 -0.74 -14.53
CA GLY A 30 8.88 0.60 -15.08
C GLY A 30 7.54 1.24 -14.69
N ARG A 31 6.59 0.45 -14.17
CA ARG A 31 5.25 0.91 -13.75
C ARG A 31 5.00 0.55 -12.29
N LEU A 32 4.83 1.57 -11.47
CA LEU A 32 4.63 1.47 -10.03
C LEU A 32 3.18 1.83 -9.68
N LEU A 33 2.52 0.97 -8.90
CA LEU A 33 1.29 1.30 -8.19
C LEU A 33 1.60 1.37 -6.69
N ALA A 34 1.54 2.57 -6.11
CA ALA A 34 1.74 2.77 -4.68
C ALA A 34 0.39 2.85 -3.96
N ILE A 35 0.19 1.96 -3.00
CA ILE A 35 -1.05 1.85 -2.21
C ILE A 35 -0.70 2.05 -0.74
N PRO A 36 -0.96 3.23 -0.14
CA PRO A 36 -0.88 3.40 1.29
C PRO A 36 -1.84 2.44 1.99
N LEU A 37 -1.40 1.70 3.01
CA LEU A 37 -2.23 0.70 3.71
C LEU A 37 -3.18 1.32 4.74
N TYR A 38 -3.73 2.50 4.43
CA TYR A 38 -4.72 3.22 5.20
C TYR A 38 -5.96 3.43 4.31
N PRO A 39 -7.09 2.76 4.59
CA PRO A 39 -8.29 2.84 3.75
C PRO A 39 -8.86 4.27 3.69
N GLN A 40 -8.82 4.98 4.82
CA GLN A 40 -9.19 6.39 4.94
C GLN A 40 -7.97 7.28 4.72
N TYR A 41 -8.14 8.29 3.87
CA TYR A 41 -7.10 9.27 3.64
C TYR A 41 -6.88 10.16 4.88
N ALA A 42 -5.63 10.33 5.28
CA ALA A 42 -5.18 11.45 6.08
C ALA A 42 -3.86 11.99 5.53
N ALA A 43 -3.67 13.30 5.59
CA ALA A 43 -2.44 13.95 5.14
C ALA A 43 -1.22 13.46 5.95
N SER A 44 -1.39 13.24 7.25
CA SER A 44 -0.35 12.76 8.17
C SER A 44 0.04 11.28 7.99
N SER A 45 -0.69 10.51 7.16
CA SER A 45 -0.40 9.10 6.90
C SER A 45 -0.30 8.80 5.40
N SER A 46 -1.41 8.68 4.69
CA SER A 46 -1.44 8.36 3.26
C SER A 46 -0.72 9.42 2.43
N GLY A 47 -0.93 10.70 2.75
CA GLY A 47 -0.23 11.82 2.12
C GLY A 47 1.28 11.71 2.34
N ALA A 48 1.72 11.65 3.60
CA ALA A 48 3.13 11.51 3.96
C ALA A 48 3.82 10.28 3.32
N ALA A 49 3.12 9.14 3.20
CA ALA A 49 3.65 7.95 2.53
C ALA A 49 3.86 8.19 1.02
N VAL A 50 2.90 8.85 0.35
CA VAL A 50 3.02 9.22 -1.06
C VAL A 50 4.13 10.24 -1.27
N ASP A 51 4.26 11.24 -0.38
CA ASP A 51 5.33 12.23 -0.43
C ASP A 51 6.70 11.54 -0.41
N LYS A 52 6.91 10.55 0.47
CA LYS A 52 8.16 9.78 0.52
C LYS A 52 8.43 8.96 -0.75
N VAL A 53 7.40 8.40 -1.38
CA VAL A 53 7.56 7.74 -2.68
C VAL A 53 8.00 8.75 -3.75
N CYS A 54 7.33 9.90 -3.81
CA CYS A 54 7.64 10.96 -4.77
C CYS A 54 9.06 11.53 -4.55
N GLU A 55 9.47 11.77 -3.31
CA GLU A 55 10.83 12.18 -2.95
C GLU A 55 11.88 11.22 -3.56
N GLN A 56 11.67 9.91 -3.47
CA GLN A 56 12.59 8.92 -4.04
C GLN A 56 12.54 8.89 -5.58
N LEU A 57 11.37 9.09 -6.18
CA LEU A 57 11.24 9.17 -7.65
C LEU A 57 11.96 10.39 -8.21
N LEU A 58 11.97 11.53 -7.51
CA LEU A 58 12.69 12.74 -7.91
C LEU A 58 14.21 12.52 -8.03
N LEU A 59 14.77 11.57 -7.28
CA LEU A 59 16.20 11.21 -7.35
C LEU A 59 16.54 10.38 -8.61
N GLN A 60 15.54 9.88 -9.33
CA GLN A 60 15.74 8.99 -10.47
C GLN A 60 15.83 9.76 -11.79
N ARG A 61 16.94 9.61 -12.53
CA ARG A 61 17.08 10.20 -13.88
C ARG A 61 16.07 9.64 -14.88
N ASN A 62 15.88 8.32 -14.87
CA ASN A 62 14.82 7.65 -15.62
C ASN A 62 13.75 7.20 -14.61
N GLN A 63 12.67 7.96 -14.49
CA GLN A 63 11.64 7.72 -13.47
C GLN A 63 10.73 6.56 -13.85
N MET A 64 10.27 5.81 -12.84
CA MET A 64 9.15 4.89 -13.01
C MET A 64 7.86 5.66 -13.24
N SER A 65 6.98 5.15 -14.09
CA SER A 65 5.60 5.66 -14.20
C SER A 65 4.83 5.29 -12.95
N VAL A 66 4.36 6.28 -12.19
CA VAL A 66 3.70 6.06 -10.90
C VAL A 66 2.20 6.32 -10.97
N ARG A 67 1.43 5.44 -10.32
CA ARG A 67 0.03 5.68 -9.93
C ARG A 67 -0.10 5.50 -8.42
N THR A 68 -0.94 6.30 -7.80
CA THR A 68 -1.22 6.23 -6.36
C THR A 68 -2.71 6.00 -6.11
N ILE A 69 -3.04 5.34 -5.01
CA ILE A 69 -4.41 5.24 -4.50
C ILE A 69 -4.53 6.14 -3.27
N SER A 70 -5.43 7.11 -3.31
CA SER A 70 -5.60 8.07 -2.21
C SER A 70 -6.43 7.51 -1.05
N ARG A 71 -7.45 6.70 -1.36
CA ARG A 71 -8.39 6.08 -0.43
C ARG A 71 -9.05 4.86 -1.09
N PHE A 72 -9.51 3.92 -0.28
CA PHE A 72 -10.23 2.73 -0.74
C PHE A 72 -11.20 2.17 0.32
N TYR A 73 -11.64 2.98 1.28
CA TYR A 73 -12.53 2.54 2.35
C TYR A 73 -13.88 1.98 1.85
N ASP A 74 -14.32 2.39 0.65
CA ASP A 74 -15.57 2.00 -0.01
C ASP A 74 -15.36 0.94 -1.10
N ASP A 75 -14.14 0.44 -1.27
CA ASP A 75 -13.87 -0.67 -2.17
C ASP A 75 -14.61 -1.94 -1.71
N ALA A 76 -15.33 -2.59 -2.63
CA ALA A 76 -16.12 -3.77 -2.33
C ALA A 76 -15.25 -4.93 -1.79
N GLY A 77 -14.04 -5.09 -2.32
CA GLY A 77 -13.10 -6.12 -1.86
C GLY A 77 -12.60 -5.84 -0.44
N TYR A 78 -12.30 -4.59 -0.11
CA TYR A 78 -11.93 -4.19 1.25
C TYR A 78 -13.09 -4.42 2.24
N ILE A 79 -14.31 -4.02 1.89
CA ILE A 79 -15.51 -4.23 2.72
C ILE A 79 -15.73 -5.73 2.96
N ASP A 80 -15.64 -6.56 1.93
CA ASP A 80 -15.79 -8.01 2.06
C ASP A 80 -14.69 -8.64 2.91
N ALA A 81 -13.44 -8.20 2.77
CA ALA A 81 -12.34 -8.66 3.61
C ALA A 81 -12.57 -8.31 5.10
N MET A 82 -13.04 -7.10 5.39
CA MET A 82 -13.37 -6.67 6.76
C MET A 82 -14.56 -7.44 7.33
N LYS A 83 -15.63 -7.63 6.55
CA LYS A 83 -16.77 -8.50 6.93
C LYS A 83 -16.28 -9.89 7.31
N ASN A 84 -15.46 -10.51 6.47
CA ASN A 84 -14.93 -11.84 6.70
C ASN A 84 -13.97 -11.90 7.90
N HIS A 85 -13.23 -10.83 8.19
CA HIS A 85 -12.42 -10.72 9.40
C HIS A 85 -13.29 -10.73 10.65
N ILE A 86 -14.36 -9.92 10.69
CA ILE A 86 -15.31 -9.87 11.82
C ILE A 86 -16.02 -11.22 12.01
N LEU A 87 -16.50 -11.83 10.92
CA LEU A 87 -17.19 -13.13 10.98
C LEU A 87 -16.29 -14.23 11.53
N ARG A 88 -15.01 -14.27 11.13
CA ARG A 88 -14.03 -15.21 11.67
C ARG A 88 -13.81 -14.98 13.16
N TYR A 89 -13.63 -13.74 13.58
CA TYR A 89 -13.46 -13.40 14.99
C TYR A 89 -14.66 -13.87 15.84
N TRP A 90 -15.89 -13.65 15.37
CA TRP A 90 -17.10 -14.13 16.06
C TRP A 90 -17.24 -15.65 16.08
N ALA A 91 -16.80 -16.34 15.03
CA ALA A 91 -16.82 -17.80 15.00
C ALA A 91 -15.89 -18.39 16.09
N GLU A 92 -14.77 -17.71 16.37
CA GLU A 92 -13.78 -18.14 17.37
C GLU A 92 -14.14 -17.73 18.81
N HIS A 93 -14.68 -16.52 19.01
CA HIS A 93 -14.85 -15.92 20.34
C HIS A 93 -16.31 -15.76 20.77
N GLY A 94 -17.26 -16.12 19.91
CA GLY A 94 -18.66 -15.76 20.05
C GLY A 94 -18.93 -14.30 19.68
N ARG A 95 -20.21 -13.98 19.47
CA ARG A 95 -20.64 -12.61 19.21
C ARG A 95 -20.85 -11.90 20.54
N GLY A 96 -20.36 -10.67 20.66
CA GLY A 96 -20.64 -9.81 21.81
C GLY A 96 -22.15 -9.73 22.06
N LYS A 97 -22.56 -9.88 23.32
CA LYS A 97 -23.96 -9.68 23.71
C LYS A 97 -24.20 -8.19 23.85
N ASN A 98 -25.21 -7.68 23.13
CA ASN A 98 -25.77 -6.35 23.38
C ASN A 98 -26.51 -6.34 24.73
#